data_AF-A0A3C0DJK4-F1
#
_entry.id   AF-A0A3C0DJK4-F1
#
_cell.length_a   1.000
_cell.length_b   1.000
_cell.length_c   1.000
_cell.angle_alpha   90.00
_cell.angle_beta   90.00
_cell.angle_gamma   90.00
#
_symmetry.space_group_name_H-M   'P 1'
#
loop_
_entity.id
_entity.type
_entity.pdbx_description
1 polymer ?
#
loop_
_entity_poly.entity_id
_entity_poly.type
_entity_poly.pdbx_seq_one_letter_code
_entity_poly.pdbx_strand_id
1 'polypeptide(L)' 'EIMIAQFTSNTSAMKIRGRAEVYTKFGMVETRTPQDAGRA' A
#
# COMPACT_ATOMS: atom_id res chain seq x y z
N GLU A 1 9.01 2.12 -8.35
CA GLU A 1 9.93 2.80 -7.40
C GLU A 1 9.69 2.27 -5.99
N ILE A 2 10.57 2.57 -5.03
CA ILE A 2 10.49 2.07 -3.65
C ILE A 2 10.41 3.26 -2.68
N MET A 3 9.54 3.15 -1.68
CA MET A 3 9.40 4.14 -0.60
C MET A 3 9.40 3.43 0.76
N ILE A 4 10.12 3.99 1.73
CA ILE A 4 10.10 3.57 3.13
C ILE A 4 9.60 4.75 3.95
N ALA A 5 8.46 4.58 4.64
CA ALA A 5 7.81 5.65 5.39
C ALA A 5 7.39 5.17 6.78
N GLN A 6 7.59 6.02 7.79
CA GLN A 6 7.24 5.75 9.18
C GLN A 6 5.96 6.50 9.57
N PHE A 7 5.17 5.91 10.47
CA PHE A 7 4.20 6.70 11.22
C PHE A 7 4.90 7.70 12.14
N THR A 8 4.30 8.88 12.28
CA THR A 8 4.84 9.98 13.09
C THR A 8 3.71 10.63 13.87
N SER A 9 4.02 11.59 14.74
CA SER A 9 2.99 12.40 15.43
C SER A 9 2.03 13.10 14.46
N ASN A 10 2.48 13.42 13.25
CA ASN A 10 1.72 14.16 12.25
C ASN A 10 1.04 13.24 11.23
N THR A 11 1.25 11.93 11.31
CA THR A 11 0.70 10.97 10.35
C THR A 11 0.33 9.67 11.08
N SER A 12 -0.96 9.50 11.32
CA SER A 12 -1.55 8.34 11.99
C SER A 12 -2.04 7.25 11.04
N ALA A 13 -2.22 7.58 9.75
CA ALA A 13 -2.71 6.66 8.74
C ALA A 13 -2.12 7.00 7.36
N MET A 14 -1.97 5.98 6.52
CA MET A 14 -1.53 6.12 5.13
C MET A 14 -2.49 5.37 4.20
N LYS A 15 -2.83 5.99 3.08
CA LYS A 15 -3.62 5.36 2.01
C LYS A 15 -2.75 5.22 0.77
N ILE A 16 -2.51 3.99 0.36
CA ILE A 16 -1.80 3.67 -0.89
C ILE A 16 -2.84 3.56 -2.01
N ARG A 17 -2.58 4.23 -3.14
CA ARG A 17 -3.42 4.19 -4.35
C ARG A 17 -2.59 3.69 -5.52
N GLY A 18 -3.20 2.93 -6.42
CA GLY A 18 -2.50 2.26 -7.51
C GLY A 18 -2.05 0.84 -7.14
N ARG A 19 -1.32 0.21 -8.05
CA ARG A 19 -0.73 -1.10 -7.83
C ARG A 19 0.60 -0.95 -7.09
N ALA A 20 0.71 -1.60 -5.92
CA ALA A 20 1.93 -1.60 -5.11
C ALA A 20 1.96 -2.83 -4.20
N GLU A 21 3.18 -3.28 -3.88
CA GLU A 21 3.41 -4.22 -2.78
C GLU A 21 3.78 -3.43 -1.53
N VAL A 22 3.11 -3.72 -0.41
CA VAL A 22 3.32 -3.01 0.85
C VAL A 22 3.77 -4.01 1.91
N TYR A 23 4.98 -3.81 2.42
CA TYR A 23 5.57 -4.63 3.47
C TYR A 23 5.43 -3.94 4.82
N THR A 24 4.85 -4.63 5.79
CA THR A 24 4.70 -4.14 7.17
C THR A 24 5.10 -5.22 8.17
N LYS A 25 5.07 -4.91 9.47
CA LYS A 25 5.26 -5.90 10.53
C LYS A 25 4.22 -7.04 10.50
N PHE A 26 3.09 -6.86 9.82
CA PHE A 26 2.02 -7.85 9.72
C PHE A 26 2.13 -8.73 8.47
N GLY A 27 3.17 -8.53 7.66
CA GLY A 27 3.36 -9.20 6.39
C GLY A 27 3.20 -8.28 5.19
N MET A 28 3.16 -8.90 4.01
CA MET A 28 3.03 -8.24 2.72
C MET A 28 1.57 -8.22 2.27
N VAL A 29 1.13 -7.08 1.73
CA VAL A 29 -0.17 -6.94 1.07
C VAL A 29 0.00 -6.29 -0.31
N GLU A 30 -0.73 -6.79 -1.31
CA GLU A 30 -0.76 -6.18 -2.66
C GLU A 30 -1.97 -5.24 -2.76
N THR A 31 -1.73 -3.99 -3.15
CA THR A 31 -2.81 -3.06 -3.52
C THR A 31 -3.13 -3.20 -5.00
N ARG A 32 -4.42 -3.13 -5.34
CA ARG A 32 -4.91 -3.20 -6.72
C ARG A 32 -5.77 -2.00 -7.06
N THR A 33 -5.88 -1.70 -8.35
CA THR A 33 -6.84 -0.72 -8.83
C THR A 33 -8.19 -1.40 -9.13
N PRO A 34 -9.32 -0.66 -9.10
CA PRO A 34 -10.61 -1.21 -9.51
C PRO A 34 -10.58 -1.83 -10.92
N GLN A 35 -9.73 -1.33 -11.81
CA GLN A 35 -9.54 -1.85 -13.17
C GLN A 35 -8.91 -3.24 -13.19
N ASP A 36 -8.16 -3.63 -12.15
CA ASP A 36 -7.55 -4.95 -12.02
C ASP A 36 -8.55 -6.02 -11.54
N ALA A 37 -9.70 -5.62 -11.00
CA ALA A 37 -10.70 -6.55 -10.46
C ALA A 37 -11.46 -7.34 -11.55
N GLY A 38 -11.37 -6.92 -12.82
CA GLY A 38 -12.04 -7.57 -13.96
C GLY A 38 -11.14 -8.46 -14.83
N ARG A 39 -9.88 -8.68 -14.44
CA ARG A 39 -8.95 -9.58 -15.14
C ARG A 39 -8.64 -10.76 -14.24
N ALA A 40 -9.51 -11.77 -14.28
CA ALA A 40 -9.28 -13.09 -13.70
C ALA A 40 -9.20 -14.12 -14.82
#